data_AF-A0A3D0PFZ1-F1
#
_entry.id   AF-A0A3D0PFZ1-F1
#
_cell.length_a   1.000
_cell.length_b   1.000
_cell.length_c   1.000
_cell.angle_alpha   90.00
_cell.angle_beta   90.00
_cell.angle_gamma   90.00
#
_symmetry.space_group_name_H-M   'P 1'
#
loop_
_entity.id
_entity.type
_entity.pdbx_description
1 polymer ?
#
loop_
_entity_poly.entity_id
_entity_poly.type
_entity_poly.pdbx_seq_one_letter_code
_entity_poly.pdbx_strand_id
1 'polypeptide(L)'
;MKDISSYLQHCGKVMIFIDAANIIYSLRSLGWRMDYHKLYQFFNDSCICRGVYFYTSYRRDNPRDKRWLHILRRTGYIVRQRELKLIRHNDGHIDMKGNLDG
;
A
#
# COMPACT_ATOMS: atom_id res chain seq x y z
N MET A 1 1.06 12.25 26.31
CA MET A 1 1.48 11.76 24.98
C MET A 1 0.84 12.68 23.95
N LYS A 2 1.60 13.37 23.09
CA LYS A 2 1.00 14.26 22.08
C LYS A 2 0.38 13.40 20.97
N ASP A 3 -0.87 13.70 20.61
CA ASP A 3 -1.55 13.07 19.49
C ASP A 3 -0.79 13.36 18.18
N ILE A 4 -0.58 12.35 17.33
CA ILE A 4 0.09 12.48 16.04
C ILE A 4 -0.61 13.54 15.17
N SER A 5 -1.93 13.67 15.31
CA SER A 5 -2.73 14.67 14.61
C SER A 5 -2.21 16.11 14.84
N SER A 6 -1.62 16.39 16.01
CA SER A 6 -1.07 17.71 16.33
C SER A 6 0.15 18.10 15.49
N TYR A 7 0.92 17.14 14.98
CA TYR A 7 2.03 17.40 14.06
C TYR A 7 1.55 17.67 12.63
N LEU A 8 0.33 17.23 12.28
CA LEU A 8 -0.24 17.34 10.94
C LEU A 8 -1.12 18.59 10.77
N GLN A 9 -1.58 19.18 11.89
CA GLN A 9 -2.55 20.27 11.94
C GLN A 9 -2.05 21.62 11.35
N HIS A 10 -0.76 21.75 11.06
CA HIS A 10 -0.15 22.93 10.41
C HIS A 10 0.39 22.62 9.01
N CYS A 11 0.18 21.41 8.50
CA CYS A 11 0.71 21.01 7.21
C CYS A 11 -0.22 21.53 6.11
N GLY A 12 0.35 22.26 5.14
CA GLY A 12 -0.37 22.73 3.97
C GLY A 12 -0.88 21.57 3.08
N LYS A 13 -0.79 21.73 1.78
CA LYS A 13 -1.20 20.67 0.85
C LYS A 13 -0.20 19.51 0.90
N VAL A 14 -0.66 18.31 1.22
CA VAL A 14 0.21 17.12 1.36
C VAL A 14 -0.06 16.12 0.24
N MET A 15 1.00 15.49 -0.28
CA MET A 15 0.91 14.28 -1.11
C MET A 15 1.51 13.12 -0.34
N ILE A 16 0.83 11.98 -0.33
CA ILE A 16 1.23 10.80 0.42
C ILE A 16 1.62 9.70 -0.55
N PHE A 17 2.79 9.08 -0.34
CA PHE A 17 3.31 7.99 -1.16
C PHE A 17 3.55 6.78 -0.25
N ILE A 18 2.81 5.71 -0.49
CA ILE A 18 2.79 4.52 0.36
C ILE A 18 3.39 3.35 -0.39
N ASP A 19 4.47 2.78 0.14
CA ASP A 19 4.99 1.49 -0.30
C ASP A 19 4.30 0.35 0.47
N ALA A 20 3.44 -0.37 -0.25
CA ALA A 20 2.66 -1.46 0.30
C ALA A 20 3.51 -2.67 0.67
N ALA A 21 4.61 -2.94 -0.05
CA ALA A 21 5.42 -4.14 0.21
C ALA A 21 6.02 -4.08 1.62
N ASN A 22 6.58 -2.92 1.97
CA ASN A 22 7.15 -2.65 3.28
C ASN A 22 6.08 -2.66 4.41
N ILE A 23 4.91 -2.07 4.17
CA ILE A 23 3.81 -2.10 5.15
C ILE A 23 3.32 -3.54 5.38
N ILE A 24 3.04 -4.29 4.30
CA ILE A 24 2.51 -5.65 4.39
C ILE A 24 3.53 -6.57 5.07
N TYR A 25 4.81 -6.43 4.76
CA TYR A 25 5.87 -7.21 5.43
C TYR A 25 5.87 -6.96 6.94
N SER A 26 5.83 -5.69 7.35
CA SER A 26 5.78 -5.29 8.77
C SER A 26 4.51 -5.76 9.48
N LEU A 27 3.34 -5.67 8.82
CA LEU A 27 2.08 -6.16 9.40
C LEU A 27 2.09 -7.67 9.57
N ARG A 28 2.66 -8.41 8.62
CA ARG A 28 2.77 -9.87 8.68
C ARG A 28 3.68 -10.32 9.82
N SER A 29 4.83 -9.69 10.02
CA SER A 29 5.74 -10.05 11.12
C SER A 29 5.10 -9.81 12.49
N LEU A 30 4.21 -8.82 12.60
CA LEU A 30 3.45 -8.51 13.82
C LEU A 30 2.13 -9.28 13.95
N GLY A 31 1.71 -10.04 12.92
CA GLY A 31 0.41 -10.72 12.89
C GLY A 31 -0.79 -9.77 12.80
N TRP A 32 -0.58 -8.52 12.39
CA TRP A 32 -1.61 -7.48 12.36
C TRP A 32 -2.35 -7.46 11.02
N ARG A 33 -3.60 -6.99 11.07
CA ARG A 33 -4.41 -6.66 9.89
C ARG A 33 -4.57 -5.16 9.81
N MET A 34 -4.49 -4.62 8.59
CA MET A 34 -4.69 -3.20 8.34
C MET A 34 -6.07 -2.95 7.75
N ASP A 35 -6.76 -1.95 8.33
CA ASP A 35 -7.97 -1.37 7.78
C ASP A 35 -7.59 -0.16 6.91
N TYR A 36 -7.60 -0.36 5.59
CA TYR A 36 -7.23 0.67 4.63
C TYR A 36 -8.26 1.81 4.55
N HIS A 37 -9.50 1.59 4.99
CA HIS A 37 -10.48 2.67 5.03
C HIS A 37 -10.15 3.66 6.15
N LYS A 38 -9.90 3.12 7.35
CA LYS A 38 -9.50 3.93 8.50
C LYS A 38 -8.19 4.68 8.25
N LEU A 39 -7.23 4.04 7.59
CA LEU A 39 -5.97 4.71 7.24
C LEU A 39 -6.19 5.88 6.28
N TYR A 40 -7.04 5.73 5.26
CA TYR A 40 -7.37 6.80 4.33
C TYR A 40 -8.11 7.96 5.02
N GLN A 41 -9.08 7.63 5.88
CA GLN A 41 -9.79 8.63 6.69
C GLN A 41 -8.84 9.41 7.58
N PHE A 42 -7.95 8.72 8.30
CA PHE A 42 -6.95 9.35 9.14
C PHE A 42 -6.12 10.38 8.38
N PHE A 43 -5.69 10.09 7.15
CA PHE A 43 -4.99 11.07 6.34
C PHE A 43 -5.86 12.29 6.03
N ASN A 44 -7.08 12.09 5.52
CA ASN A 44 -7.96 13.21 5.17
C ASN A 44 -8.37 14.07 6.37
N ASP A 45 -8.51 13.46 7.56
CA ASP A 45 -8.84 14.18 8.79
C ASP A 45 -7.63 14.97 9.31
N SER A 46 -6.42 14.52 8.98
CA SER A 46 -5.17 15.11 9.47
C SER A 46 -4.52 16.11 8.51
N CYS A 47 -4.76 16.02 7.19
CA CYS A 47 -4.16 16.91 6.19
C CYS A 47 -5.13 17.38 5.10
N ILE A 48 -4.79 18.50 4.45
CA ILE A 48 -5.33 18.85 3.13
C ILE A 48 -4.62 17.98 2.08
N CYS A 49 -5.03 16.72 1.97
CA CYS A 49 -4.33 15.76 1.14
C CYS A 49 -4.73 15.94 -0.34
N ARG A 50 -3.74 16.07 -1.22
CA ARG A 50 -3.92 16.22 -2.69
C ARG A 50 -3.93 14.89 -3.43
N GLY A 51 -3.50 13.83 -2.77
CA GLY A 51 -3.51 12.49 -3.32
C GLY A 51 -2.79 11.52 -2.39
N VAL A 52 -3.32 10.31 -2.30
CA VAL A 52 -2.73 9.21 -1.53
C VAL A 52 -2.37 8.11 -2.51
N TYR A 53 -1.10 8.09 -2.92
CA TYR A 53 -0.57 7.13 -3.87
C TYR A 53 -0.19 5.85 -3.17
N PHE A 54 -0.67 4.72 -3.69
CA PHE A 54 -0.47 3.40 -3.12
C PHE A 54 0.27 2.51 -4.11
N TYR A 55 1.52 2.23 -3.83
CA TYR A 55 2.43 1.49 -4.68
C TYR A 55 2.48 0.03 -4.26
N THR A 56 2.14 -0.87 -5.18
CA THR A 56 2.05 -2.29 -4.85
C THR A 56 2.32 -3.20 -6.03
N SER A 57 2.58 -4.47 -5.75
CA SER A 57 2.71 -5.52 -6.75
C SER A 57 1.57 -6.52 -6.60
N TYR A 58 1.09 -7.09 -7.72
CA TYR A 58 -0.05 -8.00 -7.72
C TYR A 58 0.17 -9.22 -8.61
N ARG A 59 -0.49 -10.34 -8.29
CA ARG A 59 -0.55 -11.52 -9.16
C ARG A 59 -1.80 -11.44 -10.04
N ARG A 60 -1.62 -11.42 -11.37
CA ARG A 60 -2.73 -11.34 -12.34
C ARG A 60 -3.76 -12.47 -12.17
N ASP A 61 -3.31 -13.66 -11.79
CA ASP A 61 -4.19 -14.83 -11.66
C ASP A 61 -4.72 -15.05 -10.24
N ASN A 62 -4.50 -14.10 -9.32
CA ASN A 62 -5.00 -14.19 -7.95
C ASN A 62 -6.26 -13.33 -7.75
N PRO A 63 -7.45 -13.94 -7.55
CA PRO A 63 -8.69 -13.21 -7.30
C PRO A 63 -8.64 -12.34 -6.03
N ARG A 64 -7.85 -12.73 -5.01
CA ARG A 64 -7.71 -11.94 -3.78
C ARG A 64 -7.01 -10.61 -4.03
N ASP A 65 -5.94 -10.64 -4.81
CA ASP A 65 -5.18 -9.42 -5.16
C ASP A 65 -6.07 -8.47 -5.98
N LYS A 66 -6.82 -9.00 -6.96
CA LYS A 66 -7.79 -8.20 -7.73
C LYS A 66 -8.83 -7.53 -6.84
N ARG A 67 -9.42 -8.28 -5.90
CA ARG A 67 -10.42 -7.74 -4.96
C ARG A 67 -9.80 -6.68 -4.06
N TRP A 68 -8.60 -6.90 -3.55
CA TRP A 68 -7.89 -5.94 -2.69
C TRP A 68 -7.58 -4.63 -3.42
N LEU A 69 -7.05 -4.72 -4.65
CA LEU A 69 -6.81 -3.55 -5.51
C LEU A 69 -8.10 -2.79 -5.81
N HIS A 70 -9.21 -3.49 -6.01
CA HIS A 70 -10.51 -2.85 -6.21
C HIS A 70 -10.98 -2.09 -4.97
N ILE A 71 -10.82 -2.69 -3.78
CA ILE A 71 -11.14 -2.04 -2.50
C ILE A 71 -10.31 -0.76 -2.32
N LEU A 72 -8.99 -0.82 -2.53
CA LEU A 72 -8.11 0.36 -2.41
C LEU A 72 -8.57 1.51 -3.33
N ARG A 73 -8.88 1.21 -4.59
CA ARG A 73 -9.37 2.22 -5.55
C ARG A 73 -10.71 2.81 -5.11
N ARG A 74 -11.65 1.97 -4.64
CA ARG A 74 -12.96 2.41 -4.14
C ARG A 74 -12.86 3.29 -2.89
N THR A 75 -11.84 3.06 -2.05
CA THR A 75 -11.57 3.89 -0.87
C THR A 75 -11.05 5.29 -1.23
N GLY A 76 -10.43 5.47 -2.40
CA GLY A 76 -9.90 6.76 -2.86
C GLY A 76 -8.38 6.78 -3.09
N TYR A 77 -7.69 5.67 -2.88
CA TYR A 77 -6.25 5.58 -3.17
C TYR A 77 -5.96 5.63 -4.67
N ILE A 78 -4.88 6.34 -5.02
CA ILE A 78 -4.31 6.35 -6.36
C ILE A 78 -3.35 5.15 -6.46
N VAL A 79 -3.87 4.01 -6.91
CA VAL A 79 -3.12 2.74 -6.92
C VAL A 79 -2.18 2.66 -8.13
N ARG A 80 -0.88 2.55 -7.86
CA ARG A 80 0.18 2.24 -8.83
C ARG A 80 0.60 0.78 -8.65
N GLN A 81 0.27 -0.06 -9.63
CA GLN A 81 0.47 -1.51 -9.52
C GLN A 81 1.48 -2.02 -10.55
N ARG A 82 2.34 -2.95 -10.12
CA ARG A 82 3.22 -3.73 -11.00
C ARG A 82 2.85 -5.21 -10.93
N GLU A 83 2.83 -5.88 -12.07
CA GLU A 83 2.61 -7.34 -12.07
C GLU A 83 3.85 -8.06 -11.52
N LEU A 84 3.64 -8.98 -10.58
CA LEU A 84 4.71 -9.83 -10.05
C LEU A 84 5.17 -10.79 -11.14
N LYS A 85 6.47 -10.73 -11.49
CA LYS A 85 7.08 -11.70 -12.40
C LYS A 85 7.51 -12.92 -11.60
N LEU A 86 6.99 -14.08 -12.00
CA LEU A 86 7.49 -15.37 -11.55
C LEU A 86 8.71 -15.73 -12.38
N ILE A 87 9.88 -15.78 -11.76
CA ILE A 87 11.09 -16.28 -12.39
C ILE A 87 11.19 -17.75 -12.02
N ARG A 88 10.99 -18.63 -12.99
CA ARG A 88 11.27 -20.06 -12.83
C ARG A 88 12.74 -20.30 -13.16
N HIS A 89 13.48 -20.80 -12.20
CA HIS A 89 14.87 -21.21 -12.37
C HIS A 89 14.90 -22.64 -12.93
N ASN A 90 15.97 -22.96 -13.67
CA ASN A 90 16.15 -24.26 -14.33
C ASN A 90 16.31 -25.42 -13.33
N ASP A 91 16.60 -25.12 -12.06
CA ASP A 91 16.66 -26.06 -10.93
C ASP A 91 15.29 -26.34 -10.30
N GLY A 92 14.22 -25.73 -10.81
CA GLY A 92 12.85 -25.87 -10.27
C GLY A 92 12.47 -24.85 -9.20
N HIS A 93 13.39 -23.96 -8.77
CA HIS A 93 13.06 -22.88 -7.84
C HIS A 93 12.21 -21.80 -8.53
N ILE A 94 11.24 -21.25 -7.78
CA ILE A 94 10.38 -20.16 -8.26
C ILE A 94 10.65 -18.92 -7.40
N ASP A 95 11.32 -17.94 -7.98
CA ASP A 95 11.53 -16.63 -7.37
C ASP A 95 10.37 -15.69 -7.73
N MET A 96 9.78 -15.08 -6.71
CA MET A 96 8.79 -14.03 -6.87
C MET A 96 9.47 -12.67 -6.76
N LYS A 97 9.84 -12.06 -7.88
CA LYS A 97 10.47 -10.73 -7.86
C LYS A 97 9.42 -9.63 -7.96
N GLY A 98 9.25 -8.91 -6.85
CA GLY A 98 8.29 -7.81 -6.71
C GLY A 98 8.90 -6.47 -6.36
N ASN A 99 10.23 -6.33 -6.45
CA ASN A 99 10.93 -5.10 -6.09
C ASN A 99 10.36 -3.93 -6.91
N LEU A 100 9.81 -2.97 -6.18
CA LEU A 100 9.36 -1.69 -6.73
C LEU A 100 10.46 -0.63 -6.65
N ASP A 101 11.67 -1.05 -6.29
CA ASP A 101 12.87 -0.24 -6.30
C ASP A 101 13.53 -0.44 -7.66
N GLY A 102 13.45 0.61 -8.48
CA GLY A 102 14.14 0.72 -9.77
C GLY A 102 15.59 1.12 -9.59
#